data_AF-A0A455U173-F1
#
_entry.id   AF-A0A455U173-F1
#
_cell.length_a   1.000
_cell.length_b   1.000
_cell.length_c   1.000
_cell.angle_alpha   90.00
_cell.angle_beta   90.00
_cell.angle_gamma   90.00
#
_symmetry.space_group_name_H-M   'P 1'
#
loop_
_entity.id
_entity.type
_entity.pdbx_description
1 polymer ?
#
loop_
_entity_poly.entity_id
_entity_poly.type
_entity_poly.pdbx_seq_one_letter_code
_entity_poly.pdbx_strand_id
1 'polypeptide(L)'
;MLTDIDVQPADNGGVNVDLSFTGGVPELRSYRLDSPPRVALDLAEAQSGLTNRRIKVGRHGIEQITALEGNGRTRLVVTLSEPQAFTSSVQDNHLRLTFEADSRRSPRPFSQHCFRRA
;
A
#
# COMPACT_ATOMS: atom_id res chain seq x y z
N MET A 1 -17.51 1.56 -8.63
CA MET A 1 -16.55 1.04 -9.64
C MET A 1 -15.21 1.70 -9.41
N LEU A 2 -14.12 0.93 -9.31
CA LEU A 2 -12.74 1.42 -9.25
C LEU A 2 -12.31 1.90 -10.64
N THR A 3 -11.96 3.17 -10.77
CA THR A 3 -11.66 3.80 -12.07
C THR A 3 -10.20 4.13 -12.26
N ASP A 4 -9.47 4.37 -11.17
CA ASP A 4 -8.06 4.73 -11.22
C ASP A 4 -7.29 4.25 -10.00
N ILE A 5 -5.99 3.99 -10.19
CA ILE A 5 -5.02 3.74 -9.14
C ILE A 5 -3.83 4.65 -9.40
N ASP A 6 -3.64 5.64 -8.54
CA ASP A 6 -2.46 6.47 -8.55
C ASP A 6 -1.53 6.11 -7.40
N VAL A 7 -0.23 6.25 -7.63
CA VAL A 7 0.79 5.97 -6.63
C VAL A 7 1.65 7.21 -6.51
N GLN A 8 1.82 7.72 -5.29
CA GLN A 8 2.59 8.93 -5.01
C GLN A 8 3.52 8.74 -3.81
N PRO A 9 4.63 9.48 -3.70
CA PRO A 9 5.37 9.58 -2.45
C PRO A 9 4.48 10.10 -1.33
N ALA A 10 4.67 9.59 -0.11
CA ALA A 10 3.99 10.09 1.09
C ALA A 10 4.93 10.96 1.92
N ASP A 11 4.36 11.87 2.73
CA ASP A 11 5.11 12.79 3.58
C ASP A 11 5.95 12.08 4.65
N ASN A 12 5.54 10.86 5.04
CA ASN A 12 6.28 10.00 5.96
C ASN A 12 7.49 9.28 5.31
N GLY A 13 7.81 9.59 4.05
CA GLY A 13 8.88 8.94 3.29
C GLY A 13 8.51 7.55 2.73
N GLY A 14 7.25 7.14 2.89
CA GLY A 14 6.66 5.95 2.30
C GLY A 14 5.92 6.26 0.99
N VAL A 15 4.79 5.59 0.78
CA VAL A 15 3.99 5.68 -0.46
C VAL A 15 2.51 5.81 -0.14
N ASN A 16 1.85 6.73 -0.84
CA ASN A 16 0.40 6.80 -0.96
C ASN A 16 -0.05 6.00 -2.19
N VAL A 17 -1.09 5.19 -2.03
CA VAL A 17 -1.84 4.56 -3.11
C VAL A 17 -3.25 5.11 -3.05
N ASP A 18 -3.62 5.88 -4.07
CA ASP A 18 -4.91 6.54 -4.17
C ASP A 18 -5.80 5.79 -5.14
N LEU A 19 -6.96 5.36 -4.64
CA LEU A 19 -7.95 4.60 -5.38
C LEU A 19 -9.15 5.51 -5.65
N SER A 20 -9.49 5.71 -6.91
CA SER A 20 -10.62 6.54 -7.31
C SER A 20 -11.84 5.70 -7.68
N PHE A 21 -13.03 6.12 -7.23
CA PHE A 21 -14.25 5.38 -7.44
C PHE A 21 -15.38 6.22 -8.04
N THR A 22 -16.12 5.63 -8.97
CA THR A 22 -17.45 6.12 -9.35
C THR A 22 -18.51 5.37 -8.54
N GLY A 23 -19.47 6.10 -7.95
CA GLY A 23 -20.57 5.53 -7.16
C GLY A 23 -20.24 5.29 -5.68
N GLY A 24 -19.19 5.94 -5.16
CA GLY A 24 -18.78 5.85 -3.76
C GLY A 24 -17.69 4.81 -3.49
N VAL A 25 -17.06 4.93 -2.32
CA VAL A 25 -16.03 3.99 -1.86
C VAL A 25 -16.70 2.72 -1.29
N PRO A 26 -16.39 1.53 -1.82
CA PRO A 26 -16.96 0.27 -1.32
C PRO A 26 -16.49 -0.09 0.09
N GLU A 27 -17.17 -1.04 0.73
CA GLU A 27 -16.69 -1.62 2.00
C GLU A 27 -15.31 -2.26 1.77
N LEU A 28 -14.31 -1.81 2.54
CA LEU A 28 -12.95 -2.29 2.50
C LEU A 28 -12.72 -3.36 3.59
N ARG A 29 -12.14 -4.49 3.19
CA ARG A 29 -11.53 -5.44 4.11
C ARG A 29 -10.08 -5.65 3.73
N SER A 30 -9.17 -5.50 4.69
CA SER A 30 -7.74 -5.64 4.44
C SER A 30 -7.14 -6.78 5.24
N TYR A 31 -6.17 -7.48 4.67
CA TYR A 31 -5.39 -8.50 5.36
C TYR A 31 -3.95 -8.50 4.88
N ARG A 32 -3.04 -8.87 5.79
CA ARG A 32 -1.60 -8.96 5.53
C ARG A 32 -1.20 -10.43 5.45
N LEU A 33 -0.25 -10.73 4.57
CA LEU A 33 0.42 -12.03 4.48
C LEU A 33 1.92 -11.78 4.52
N ASP A 34 2.67 -12.58 5.27
CA ASP A 34 4.11 -12.36 5.45
C ASP A 34 4.99 -13.29 4.59
N SER A 35 4.41 -14.36 4.03
CA SER A 35 5.15 -15.41 3.32
C SER A 35 4.51 -15.76 1.96
N PRO A 36 4.77 -14.99 0.89
CA PRO A 36 5.59 -13.76 0.84
C PRO A 36 4.84 -12.50 1.31
N PRO A 37 5.55 -11.40 1.63
CA PRO A 37 4.95 -10.14 2.09
C PRO A 37 3.98 -9.53 1.09
N ARG A 38 2.70 -9.44 1.48
CA ARG A 38 1.62 -8.86 0.67
C ARG A 38 0.56 -8.22 1.54
N VAL A 39 -0.03 -7.15 1.03
CA VAL A 39 -1.29 -6.60 1.54
C VAL A 39 -2.38 -6.86 0.50
N ALA A 40 -3.47 -7.47 0.93
CA ALA A 40 -4.63 -7.67 0.08
C ALA A 40 -5.83 -6.87 0.62
N LEU A 41 -6.54 -6.26 -0.31
CA LEU A 41 -7.62 -5.32 -0.06
C LEU A 41 -8.82 -5.76 -0.87
N ASP A 42 -9.84 -6.16 -0.15
CA ASP A 42 -11.08 -6.69 -0.64
C ASP A 42 -12.13 -5.58 -0.64
N LEU A 43 -12.54 -5.13 -1.83
CA LEU A 43 -13.54 -4.09 -2.04
C LEU A 43 -14.87 -4.74 -2.44
N ALA A 44 -15.79 -4.86 -1.48
CA ALA A 44 -17.05 -5.58 -1.67
C ALA A 44 -17.95 -4.89 -2.71
N GLU A 45 -18.65 -5.66 -3.53
CA GLU A 45 -19.54 -5.18 -4.61
C GLU A 45 -18.87 -4.21 -5.60
N ALA A 46 -17.54 -4.19 -5.63
CA ALA A 46 -16.77 -3.31 -6.50
C ALA A 46 -16.43 -4.01 -7.81
N GLN A 47 -16.77 -3.36 -8.92
CA GLN A 47 -16.25 -3.64 -10.26
C GLN A 47 -14.97 -2.83 -10.53
N SER A 48 -14.14 -3.30 -11.45
CA SER A 48 -12.91 -2.65 -11.92
C SER A 48 -13.07 -2.12 -13.35
N GLY A 49 -13.04 -0.79 -13.48
CA GLY A 49 -12.94 -0.08 -14.75
C GLY A 49 -11.50 0.17 -15.20
N LEU A 50 -10.50 -0.40 -14.51
CA LEU A 50 -9.09 -0.17 -14.82
C LEU A 50 -8.71 -0.75 -16.18
N THR A 51 -8.06 0.05 -17.01
CA THR A 51 -7.49 -0.42 -18.29
C THR A 51 -6.31 -1.37 -18.06
N ASN A 52 -5.48 -1.09 -17.04
CA ASN A 52 -4.37 -1.95 -16.66
C ASN A 52 -4.57 -2.50 -15.24
N ARG A 53 -4.64 -3.82 -15.13
CA ARG A 53 -4.81 -4.52 -13.85
C ARG A 53 -3.51 -4.76 -13.09
N ARG A 54 -2.35 -4.48 -13.69
CA ARG A 54 -1.03 -4.73 -13.10
C ARG A 54 -0.15 -3.49 -13.20
N ILE A 55 0.10 -2.87 -12.06
CA ILE A 55 0.89 -1.63 -11.95
C ILE A 55 2.21 -1.97 -11.26
N LYS A 56 3.32 -1.86 -11.98
CA LYS A 56 4.66 -1.96 -11.38
C LYS A 56 4.98 -0.67 -10.64
N VAL A 57 5.44 -0.77 -9.39
CA VAL A 57 5.73 0.39 -8.53
C VAL A 57 7.23 0.51 -8.28
N GLY A 58 7.86 -0.55 -7.76
CA GLY A 58 9.31 -0.64 -7.60
C GLY A 58 9.96 0.41 -6.70
N ARG A 59 9.24 0.92 -5.69
CA ARG A 59 9.75 1.97 -4.78
C ARG A 59 9.19 1.83 -3.36
N HIS A 60 9.99 2.23 -2.37
CA HIS A 60 9.63 2.27 -0.93
C HIS A 60 8.95 0.97 -0.43
N GLY A 61 9.54 -0.17 -0.77
CA GLY A 61 9.05 -1.48 -0.33
C GLY A 61 7.87 -2.04 -1.13
N ILE A 62 7.26 -1.26 -2.03
CA ILE A 62 6.15 -1.72 -2.89
C ILE A 62 6.69 -2.14 -4.25
N GLU A 63 6.47 -3.40 -4.61
CA GLU A 63 6.91 -3.96 -5.89
C GLU A 63 5.85 -3.75 -6.97
N GLN A 64 4.60 -4.12 -6.68
CA GLN A 64 3.53 -4.19 -7.67
C GLN A 64 2.15 -4.14 -7.02
N ILE A 65 1.19 -3.53 -7.70
CA ILE A 65 -0.23 -3.60 -7.38
C ILE A 65 -0.96 -4.39 -8.47
N THR A 66 -1.79 -5.35 -8.06
CA THR A 66 -2.57 -6.20 -8.99
C THR A 66 -4.05 -6.18 -8.62
N ALA A 67 -4.91 -5.85 -9.58
CA ALA A 67 -6.36 -5.87 -9.42
C ALA A 67 -6.95 -7.18 -9.97
N LEU A 68 -7.70 -7.88 -9.14
CA LEU A 68 -8.40 -9.12 -9.46
C LEU A 68 -9.89 -8.90 -9.19
N GLU A 69 -10.73 -9.03 -10.21
CA GLU A 69 -12.19 -8.93 -10.06
C GLU A 69 -12.83 -10.30 -10.19
N GLY A 70 -13.76 -10.62 -9.29
CA GLY A 70 -14.57 -11.83 -9.36
C GLY A 70 -15.42 -12.01 -8.10
N ASN A 71 -16.48 -12.82 -8.20
CA ASN A 71 -17.37 -13.16 -7.07
C ASN A 71 -17.92 -11.92 -6.34
N GLY A 72 -18.35 -10.90 -7.08
CA GLY A 72 -18.91 -9.66 -6.50
C GLY A 72 -17.89 -8.81 -5.75
N ARG A 73 -16.58 -8.94 -6.05
CA ARG A 73 -15.53 -8.20 -5.35
C ARG A 73 -14.37 -7.85 -6.27
N THR A 74 -13.77 -6.67 -6.03
CA THR A 74 -12.44 -6.34 -6.54
C THR A 74 -11.42 -6.52 -5.41
N ARG A 75 -10.46 -7.42 -5.61
CA ARG A 75 -9.32 -7.63 -4.74
C ARG A 75 -8.09 -6.94 -5.31
N LEU A 76 -7.55 -5.97 -4.58
CA LEU A 76 -6.23 -5.41 -4.87
C LEU A 76 -5.19 -6.17 -4.06
N VAL A 77 -4.13 -6.63 -4.71
CA VAL A 77 -2.97 -7.26 -4.07
C VAL A 77 -1.77 -6.36 -4.27
N VAL A 78 -1.25 -5.82 -3.18
CA VAL A 78 -0.01 -5.06 -3.11
C VAL A 78 1.09 -6.03 -2.72
N THR A 79 1.97 -6.34 -3.66
CA THR A 79 3.18 -7.14 -3.41
C THR A 79 4.26 -6.24 -2.83
N LEU A 80 4.85 -6.67 -1.72
CA LEU A 80 5.87 -5.93 -1.00
C LEU A 80 7.19 -6.70 -1.00
N SER A 81 8.30 -5.99 -0.99
CA SER A 81 9.64 -6.59 -0.81
C SER A 81 9.91 -6.95 0.65
N GLU A 82 9.17 -6.35 1.58
CA GLU A 82 9.20 -6.64 3.02
C GLU A 82 7.87 -6.28 3.71
N PRO A 83 7.58 -6.82 4.91
CA PRO A 83 6.39 -6.44 5.66
C PRO A 83 6.39 -4.95 6.01
N GLN A 84 5.30 -4.25 5.68
CA GLN A 84 5.17 -2.81 5.87
C GLN A 84 3.81 -2.48 6.48
N ALA A 85 3.81 -1.61 7.49
CA ALA A 85 2.58 -1.09 8.04
C ALA A 85 1.90 -0.15 7.03
N PHE A 86 0.58 -0.09 7.09
CA PHE A 86 -0.21 0.85 6.30
C PHE A 86 -1.45 1.28 7.08
N THR A 87 -1.95 2.45 6.72
CA THR A 87 -3.24 3.00 7.16
C THR A 87 -4.13 3.23 5.94
N SER A 88 -5.43 3.34 6.17
CA SER A 88 -6.42 3.66 5.13
C SER A 88 -7.32 4.80 5.56
N SER A 89 -7.60 5.73 4.66
CA SER A 89 -8.58 6.80 4.87
C SER A 89 -9.51 6.95 3.67
N VAL A 90 -10.77 7.25 3.95
CA VAL A 90 -11.78 7.52 2.93
C VAL A 90 -12.04 9.02 2.91
N GLN A 91 -12.02 9.60 1.72
CA GLN A 91 -12.44 10.98 1.48
C GLN A 91 -13.25 11.02 0.18
N ASP A 92 -14.52 11.38 0.29
CA ASP A 92 -15.47 11.42 -0.82
C ASP A 92 -15.49 10.11 -1.62
N ASN A 93 -15.00 10.16 -2.85
CA ASN A 93 -14.93 9.06 -3.80
C ASN A 93 -13.54 8.42 -3.89
N HIS A 94 -12.68 8.71 -2.91
CA HIS A 94 -11.30 8.24 -2.87
C HIS A 94 -11.03 7.41 -1.61
N LEU A 95 -10.30 6.31 -1.79
CA LEU A 95 -9.68 5.55 -0.71
C LEU A 95 -8.17 5.73 -0.85
N ARG A 96 -7.55 6.36 0.15
CA ARG A 96 -6.10 6.48 0.24
C ARG A 96 -5.56 5.40 1.15
N LEU A 97 -4.51 4.73 0.70
CA LEU A 97 -3.68 3.85 1.52
C LEU A 97 -2.32 4.50 1.70
N THR A 98 -1.89 4.69 2.93
CA THR A 98 -0.57 5.24 3.22
C THR A 98 0.28 4.15 3.83
N PHE A 99 1.32 3.74 3.11
CA PHE A 99 2.31 2.78 3.58
C PHE A 99 3.49 3.51 4.22
N GLU A 100 4.01 2.98 5.32
CA GLU A 100 5.16 3.58 6.03
C GLU A 100 6.45 3.55 5.19
N ALA A 101 7.45 4.37 5.51
CA ALA A 101 8.76 4.18 4.91
C ALA A 101 9.33 2.79 5.22
N ASP A 102 10.08 2.21 4.29
CA ASP A 102 10.86 0.99 4.52
C ASP A 102 11.70 1.17 5.80
N SER A 103 11.46 0.29 6.78
CA SER A 103 12.02 0.39 8.13
C SER A 103 13.53 0.11 8.19
N ARG A 104 14.15 -0.33 7.08
CA ARG A 104 15.60 -0.53 6.96
C ARG A 104 16.42 0.75 6.98
N ARG A 105 15.78 1.93 6.98
CA ARG A 105 16.44 3.24 7.14
C ARG A 105 16.21 3.90 8.49
N SER A 106 16.26 3.13 9.57
CA SER A 106 16.76 3.67 10.84
C SER A 106 18.27 3.41 10.91
N PRO A 107 19.16 4.38 10.64
CA PRO A 107 20.51 4.27 11.15
C PRO A 107 20.36 4.16 12.67
N ARG A 108 20.62 2.98 13.24
CA ARG A 108 20.81 2.90 14.69
C ARG A 108 21.90 3.92 15.01
N PRO A 109 21.68 4.91 15.89
CA PRO A 109 22.80 5.71 16.35
C PRO A 109 23.80 4.72 16.93
N PHE A 110 24.97 4.60 16.31
CA PHE A 110 26.12 4.00 16.97
C PHE A 110 26.29 4.82 18.24
N SER A 111 25.87 4.25 19.38
CA SER A 111 26.24 4.76 20.68
C SER A 111 27.75 4.63 20.74
N GLN A 112 28.46 5.68 20.35
CA GLN A 112 29.89 5.80 20.55
C GLN A 112 30.09 5.92 22.05
N HIS A 113 30.18 4.77 22.72
CA HIS A 113 30.66 4.69 24.07
C HIS A 113 32.09 5.24 24.07
N CYS A 114 32.25 6.42 24.64
CA CYS A 114 33.52 7.03 24.99
C CYS A 114 34.36 6.02 25.78
N PHE A 115 35.50 5.62 25.25
CA PHE A 115 36.65 5.27 26.07
C PHE A 115 37.76 6.28 25.79
N ARG A 116 37.75 7.37 26.59
CA ARG A 116 38.94 8.19 26.77
C ARG A 116 39.89 7.42 27.69
N ARG A 117 41.11 7.23 27.21
CA ARG A 117 42.29 6.85 28.00
C ARG A 117 42.46 7.80 29.19
N ALA A 118 42.81 7.23 30.33
CA ALA A 118 43.78 7.78 31.27
C ALA A 118 44.51 6.58 31.91
#